data_AF-A0A0B5FTQ8-F1
#
_entry.id   AF-A0A0B5FTQ8-F1
#
_cell.length_a   1.000
_cell.length_b   1.000
_cell.length_c   1.000
_cell.angle_alpha   90.00
_cell.angle_beta   90.00
_cell.angle_gamma   90.00
#
_symmetry.space_group_name_H-M   'P 1'
#
loop_
_entity.id
_entity.type
_entity.pdbx_description
1 polymer ?
#
loop_
_entity_poly.entity_id
_entity_poly.type
_entity_poly.pdbx_seq_one_letter_code
_entity_poly.pdbx_strand_id
1 'polypeptide(L)'
;MIWPVIVELKQILEMGRSYPWPRPQSCPRCSNWRVWGHGYVARYFEGYGQALLMKCYRCPACGCVITLRPDSHFSRIHTSRESIRDHLDERLAHGRWPPSALPRSRLRHWLANLRRQVQAHLTNRWRWGLLAGFDALLRQGRVPVARVS
;
A
#
# COMPACT_ATOMS: atom_id res chain seq x y z
N MET A 1 0.03 6.63 -12.18
CA MET A 1 0.24 5.20 -11.92
C MET A 1 1.15 5.05 -10.71
N ILE A 2 0.84 4.14 -9.80
CA ILE A 2 1.74 3.82 -8.68
C ILE A 2 2.65 2.67 -9.11
N TRP A 3 3.95 2.83 -8.90
CA TRP A 3 4.94 1.79 -9.15
C TRP A 3 5.55 1.35 -7.82
N PRO A 4 5.29 0.10 -7.37
CA PRO A 4 5.82 -0.40 -6.11
C PRO A 4 7.35 -0.57 -6.22
N VAL A 5 8.07 -0.15 -5.20
CA VAL A 5 9.53 -0.26 -5.11
C VAL A 5 9.93 -0.67 -3.70
N ILE A 6 10.98 -1.48 -3.59
CA ILE A 6 11.59 -1.82 -2.30
C ILE A 6 12.42 -0.61 -1.85
N VAL A 7 11.97 0.08 -0.81
CA VAL A 7 12.61 1.28 -0.26
C VAL A 7 12.38 1.36 1.25
N GLU A 8 13.30 2.00 1.96
CA GLU A 8 13.18 2.26 3.39
C GLU A 8 12.70 3.69 3.65
N LEU A 9 11.57 3.84 4.34
CA LEU A 9 10.95 5.15 4.59
C LEU A 9 11.84 6.08 5.43
N LYS A 10 12.61 5.54 6.37
CA LYS A 10 13.54 6.30 7.22
C LYS A 10 14.64 6.97 6.39
N GLN A 11 15.26 6.22 5.48
CA GLN A 11 16.27 6.77 4.56
C GLN A 11 15.68 7.86 3.64
N ILE A 12 14.44 7.68 3.17
CA ILE A 12 13.76 8.70 2.36
C ILE A 12 13.55 9.99 3.17
N LEU A 13 13.17 9.86 4.44
CA LEU A 13 13.00 11.00 5.33
C LEU A 13 14.32 11.76 5.52
N GLU A 14 15.40 11.05 5.84
CA GLU A 14 16.72 11.61 6.14
C GLU A 14 17.37 12.26 4.91
N MET A 15 17.28 11.61 3.75
CA MET A 15 17.93 12.07 2.52
C MET A 15 17.06 13.06 1.70
N GLY A 16 15.75 13.07 1.91
CA GLY A 16 14.81 13.92 1.19
C GLY A 16 14.93 13.77 -0.33
N ARG A 17 15.25 14.88 -1.03
CA ARG A 17 15.39 14.89 -2.50
C ARG A 17 16.61 14.13 -2.99
N SER A 18 17.62 13.93 -2.14
CA SER A 18 18.87 13.24 -2.46
C SER A 18 18.77 11.72 -2.40
N TYR A 19 17.63 11.17 -1.97
CA TYR A 19 17.41 9.73 -1.95
C TYR A 19 17.59 9.11 -3.35
N PRO A 20 18.36 8.01 -3.50
CA PRO A 20 18.70 7.42 -4.80
C PRO A 20 17.55 6.54 -5.33
N TRP A 21 16.48 7.18 -5.78
CA TRP A 21 15.29 6.49 -6.29
C TRP A 21 15.60 5.58 -7.49
N PRO A 22 15.19 4.29 -7.48
CA PRO A 22 15.37 3.41 -8.63
C PRO A 22 14.52 3.91 -9.80
N ARG A 23 15.12 4.09 -10.98
CA ARG A 23 14.37 4.52 -12.18
C ARG A 23 13.65 3.31 -12.80
N PRO A 24 12.35 3.39 -13.12
CA PRO A 24 11.67 2.35 -13.90
C PRO A 24 12.35 2.17 -15.27
N GLN A 25 12.58 0.93 -15.70
CA GLN A 25 13.22 0.64 -16.99
C GLN A 25 12.32 0.98 -18.19
N SER A 26 11.01 0.94 -18.00
CA SER A 26 10.03 1.26 -19.04
C SER A 26 8.77 1.85 -18.43
N CYS A 27 7.93 2.46 -19.29
CA CYS A 27 6.63 2.94 -18.87
C CYS A 27 5.70 1.74 -18.63
N PRO A 28 5.13 1.59 -17.42
CA PRO A 28 4.21 0.51 -17.11
C PRO A 28 2.84 0.59 -17.81
N ARG A 29 2.57 1.68 -18.56
CA ARG A 29 1.33 1.85 -19.33
C ARG A 29 1.49 1.47 -20.80
N CYS A 30 2.58 1.87 -21.44
CA CYS A 30 2.78 1.71 -22.89
C CYS A 30 4.10 1.03 -23.24
N SER A 31 4.83 0.53 -22.25
CA SER A 31 6.13 -0.15 -22.39
C SER A 31 7.25 0.67 -23.03
N ASN A 32 7.03 1.97 -23.30
CA ASN A 32 8.07 2.85 -23.82
C ASN A 32 9.27 2.90 -22.85
N TRP A 33 10.46 2.62 -23.36
CA TRP A 33 11.69 2.53 -22.58
C TRP A 33 12.16 3.88 -22.00
N ARG A 34 11.77 5.01 -22.60
CA ARG A 34 12.11 6.33 -22.06
C ARG A 34 11.14 6.73 -20.96
N VAL A 35 11.65 6.94 -19.75
CA VAL A 35 10.97 7.64 -18.65
C VAL A 35 11.89 8.71 -18.09
N TRP A 36 11.35 9.91 -17.87
CA TRP A 36 12.13 11.06 -17.40
C TRP A 36 11.67 11.52 -16.03
N GLY A 37 12.56 12.15 -15.25
CA GLY A 37 12.21 12.69 -13.94
C GLY A 37 11.09 13.72 -14.06
N HIS A 38 10.10 13.62 -13.18
CA HIS A 38 8.93 14.51 -13.14
C HIS A 38 8.68 15.00 -11.71
N GLY A 39 9.76 15.38 -11.03
CA GLY A 39 9.71 15.92 -9.67
C GLY A 39 9.37 14.89 -8.60
N TYR A 40 8.70 15.37 -7.55
CA TYR A 40 8.34 14.60 -6.35
C TYR A 40 6.91 14.91 -5.94
N VAL A 41 6.31 14.01 -5.18
CA VAL A 41 5.02 14.24 -4.56
C VAL A 41 5.06 13.87 -3.08
N ALA A 42 4.51 14.75 -2.23
CA ALA A 42 4.43 14.53 -0.80
C ALA A 42 3.39 13.44 -0.47
N ARG A 43 3.76 12.50 0.41
CA ARG A 43 2.87 11.43 0.91
C ARG A 43 3.08 11.23 2.40
N TYR A 44 1.98 11.03 3.12
CA TYR A 44 2.02 10.67 4.53
C TYR A 44 2.10 9.15 4.70
N PHE A 45 2.87 8.75 5.70
CA PHE A 45 3.02 7.37 6.14
C PHE A 45 2.84 7.33 7.65
N GLU A 46 2.24 6.25 8.15
CA GLU A 46 2.05 6.07 9.58
C GLU A 46 3.40 6.02 10.30
N GLY A 47 3.51 6.67 11.47
CA GLY A 47 4.75 6.78 12.24
C GLY A 47 5.68 7.93 11.83
N TYR A 48 5.30 8.75 10.84
CA TYR A 48 6.10 9.90 10.41
C TYR A 48 5.35 11.22 10.67
N GLY A 49 5.99 12.15 11.37
CA GLY A 49 5.42 13.46 11.70
C GLY A 49 5.33 14.44 10.52
N GLN A 50 5.91 14.09 9.37
CA GLN A 50 5.89 14.90 8.16
C GLN A 50 5.66 14.05 6.90
N ALA A 51 5.31 14.71 5.80
CA ALA A 51 5.17 14.02 4.52
C ALA A 51 6.53 13.69 3.91
N LEU A 52 6.64 12.51 3.30
CA LEU A 52 7.84 12.03 2.62
C LEU A 52 7.73 12.31 1.12
N LEU A 53 8.85 12.66 0.49
CA LEU A 53 8.91 13.01 -0.93
C LEU A 53 9.05 11.77 -1.80
N MET A 54 7.97 11.33 -2.44
CA MET A 54 7.99 10.20 -3.37
C MET A 54 8.39 10.67 -4.78
N LYS A 55 9.34 9.98 -5.42
CA LYS A 55 9.78 10.34 -6.78
C LYS A 55 8.69 10.09 -7.82
N CYS A 56 8.57 11.03 -8.76
CA CYS A 56 7.73 10.89 -9.93
C CYS A 56 8.58 10.82 -11.20
N TYR A 57 8.14 10.00 -12.15
CA TYR A 57 8.62 9.95 -13.52
C TYR A 57 7.47 10.19 -14.49
N ARG A 58 7.78 10.65 -15.70
CA ARG A 58 6.80 10.81 -16.78
C ARG A 58 7.25 10.08 -18.03
N CYS A 59 6.31 9.38 -18.67
CA CYS A 59 6.52 8.81 -19.98
C CYS A 59 6.28 9.89 -21.06
N PRO A 60 7.23 10.16 -21.96
CA PRO A 60 7.03 11.11 -23.05
C PRO A 60 6.06 10.60 -24.11
N ALA A 61 5.96 9.26 -24.30
CA ALA A 61 5.12 8.67 -25.34
C ALA A 61 3.62 8.69 -25.01
N CYS A 62 3.23 8.39 -23.76
CA CYS A 62 1.81 8.31 -23.38
C CYS A 62 1.39 9.31 -22.29
N GLY A 63 2.30 10.19 -21.86
CA GLY A 63 2.06 11.16 -20.81
C GLY A 63 1.86 10.58 -19.40
N CYS A 64 1.97 9.26 -19.21
CA CYS A 64 1.74 8.61 -17.92
C CYS A 64 2.72 9.15 -16.86
N VAL A 65 2.17 9.59 -15.73
CA VAL A 65 2.94 9.92 -14.52
C VAL A 65 3.05 8.67 -13.65
N ILE A 66 4.28 8.28 -13.34
CA ILE A 66 4.64 7.10 -12.55
C ILE A 66 5.16 7.61 -11.20
N THR A 67 4.41 7.38 -10.13
CA THR A 67 4.83 7.71 -8.77
C THR A 67 5.36 6.46 -8.10
N LEU A 68 6.59 6.51 -7.63
CA LEU A 68 7.21 5.41 -6.89
C LEU A 68 6.63 5.40 -5.48
N ARG A 69 6.30 4.22 -4.97
CA ARG A 69 5.75 4.04 -3.63
C ARG A 69 6.38 2.78 -3.01
N PRO A 70 6.66 2.76 -1.69
CA PRO A 70 7.07 1.55 -1.02
C PRO A 70 6.11 0.41 -1.32
N ASP A 71 6.66 -0.73 -1.72
CA ASP A 71 5.90 -1.95 -1.96
C ASP A 71 5.21 -2.43 -0.68
N SER A 72 5.80 -2.17 0.49
CA SER A 72 5.25 -2.41 1.83
C SER A 72 3.87 -1.79 2.09
N HIS A 73 3.38 -0.88 1.24
CA HIS A 73 2.11 -0.18 1.41
C HIS A 73 1.15 -0.40 0.25
N PHE A 74 -0.14 -0.49 0.56
CA PHE A 74 -1.16 -0.42 -0.48
C PHE A 74 -1.25 0.99 -1.09
N SER A 75 -1.78 1.05 -2.31
CA SER A 75 -2.14 2.32 -2.94
C SER A 75 -3.14 3.06 -2.04
N ARG A 76 -2.88 4.35 -1.77
CA ARG A 76 -3.72 5.26 -0.94
C ARG A 76 -3.83 4.92 0.55
N ILE A 77 -3.13 3.89 1.06
CA ILE A 77 -3.12 3.57 2.50
C ILE A 77 -1.76 3.95 3.09
N HIS A 78 -1.79 4.71 4.19
CA HIS A 78 -0.59 5.24 4.85
C HIS A 78 0.08 4.23 5.79
N THR A 79 -0.64 3.19 6.22
CA THR A 79 -0.14 2.12 7.08
C THR A 79 0.39 0.96 6.25
N SER A 80 1.46 0.31 6.70
CA SER A 80 2.06 -0.83 6.02
C SER A 80 1.11 -2.03 6.00
N ARG A 81 1.29 -2.91 5.00
CA ARG A 81 0.52 -4.16 4.86
C ARG A 81 0.67 -5.05 6.09
N GLU A 82 1.89 -5.12 6.62
CA GLU A 82 2.25 -5.85 7.84
C GLU A 82 1.50 -5.30 9.05
N SER A 83 1.62 -4.00 9.33
CA SER A 83 0.93 -3.39 10.48
C SER A 83 -0.60 -3.54 10.39
N ILE A 84 -1.19 -3.43 9.20
CA ILE A 84 -2.63 -3.71 9.01
C ILE A 84 -2.95 -5.16 9.39
N ARG A 85 -2.14 -6.11 8.92
CA ARG A 85 -2.31 -7.53 9.19
C ARG A 85 -2.21 -7.83 10.69
N ASP A 86 -1.20 -7.31 11.37
CA ASP A 86 -0.97 -7.54 12.80
C ASP A 86 -2.12 -7.02 13.66
N HIS A 87 -2.65 -5.83 13.32
CA HIS A 87 -3.81 -5.28 14.03
C HIS A 87 -5.07 -6.13 13.84
N LEU A 88 -5.24 -6.73 12.67
CA LEU A 88 -6.35 -7.63 12.38
C LEU A 88 -6.16 -8.96 13.09
N ASP A 89 -4.93 -9.50 13.12
CA ASP A 89 -4.60 -10.74 13.80
C ASP A 89 -4.89 -10.65 15.30
N GLU A 90 -4.33 -9.64 15.99
CA GLU A 90 -4.59 -9.39 17.42
C GLU A 90 -6.10 -9.30 17.71
N ARG A 91 -6.85 -8.62 16.82
CA ARG A 91 -8.30 -8.49 16.96
C ARG A 91 -9.05 -9.81 16.81
N LEU A 92 -8.60 -10.66 15.90
CA LEU A 92 -9.23 -11.95 15.61
C LEU A 92 -8.84 -13.01 16.64
N ALA A 93 -7.60 -12.99 17.12
CA ALA A 93 -7.07 -13.92 18.11
C ALA A 93 -7.56 -13.61 19.53
N HIS A 94 -7.56 -12.33 19.93
CA HIS A 94 -7.80 -11.94 21.32
C HIS A 94 -9.09 -11.12 21.53
N GLY A 95 -9.83 -10.82 20.47
CA GLY A 95 -11.11 -10.10 20.58
C GLY A 95 -10.98 -8.62 20.98
N ARG A 96 -9.77 -8.06 21.02
CA ARG A 96 -9.47 -6.65 21.37
C ARG A 96 -8.53 -6.02 20.35
N TRP A 97 -8.57 -4.70 20.21
CA TRP A 97 -7.60 -4.00 19.36
C TRP A 97 -6.30 -3.77 20.14
N PRO A 98 -5.12 -3.88 19.51
CA PRO A 98 -3.87 -3.57 20.18
C PRO A 98 -3.82 -2.07 20.55
N PRO A 99 -3.12 -1.71 21.65
CA PRO A 99 -2.78 -0.33 21.93
C PRO A 99 -1.97 0.25 20.77
N SER A 100 -2.49 1.27 20.10
CA SER A 100 -1.82 1.91 18.96
C SER A 100 -2.28 3.37 18.80
N ALA A 101 -1.47 4.16 18.09
CA ALA A 101 -1.85 5.52 17.70
C ALA A 101 -2.98 5.55 16.64
N LEU A 102 -3.32 4.40 16.06
CA LEU A 102 -4.34 4.31 15.02
C LEU A 102 -5.75 4.50 15.59
N PRO A 103 -6.59 5.35 14.98
CA PRO A 103 -7.97 5.50 15.41
C PRO A 103 -8.75 4.18 15.30
N ARG A 104 -9.49 3.81 16.35
CA ARG A 104 -10.33 2.60 16.36
C ARG A 104 -11.32 2.53 15.20
N SER A 105 -11.79 3.68 14.70
CA SER A 105 -12.65 3.76 13.52
C SER A 105 -11.98 3.22 12.26
N ARG A 106 -10.69 3.52 12.05
CA ARG A 106 -9.87 2.99 10.94
C ARG A 106 -9.72 1.48 11.04
N LEU A 107 -9.40 0.97 12.23
CA LEU A 107 -9.24 -0.46 12.48
C LEU A 107 -10.54 -1.25 12.21
N ARG A 108 -11.67 -0.73 12.72
CA ARG A 108 -13.01 -1.29 12.45
C ARG A 108 -13.33 -1.28 10.95
N HIS A 109 -12.97 -0.20 10.25
CA HIS A 109 -13.17 -0.09 8.81
C HIS A 109 -12.39 -1.16 8.04
N TRP A 110 -11.13 -1.41 8.40
CA TRP A 110 -10.33 -2.48 7.80
C TRP A 110 -10.96 -3.86 7.98
N LEU A 111 -11.38 -4.20 9.20
CA LEU A 111 -12.03 -5.50 9.46
C LEU A 111 -13.35 -5.64 8.72
N ALA A 112 -14.18 -4.60 8.69
CA ALA A 112 -15.44 -4.60 7.97
C ALA A 112 -15.22 -4.82 6.45
N ASN A 113 -14.24 -4.14 5.86
CA ASN A 113 -13.91 -4.31 4.45
C ASN A 113 -13.30 -5.67 4.14
N LEU A 114 -12.42 -6.19 5.01
CA LEU A 114 -11.86 -7.53 4.85
C LEU A 114 -12.95 -8.59 4.78
N ARG A 115 -13.95 -8.53 5.67
CA ARG A 115 -15.10 -9.43 5.63
C ARG A 115 -15.82 -9.37 4.28
N ARG A 116 -16.09 -8.16 3.78
CA ARG A 116 -16.77 -7.97 2.48
C ARG A 116 -15.91 -8.49 1.32
N GLN A 117 -14.61 -8.22 1.31
CA GLN A 117 -13.69 -8.68 0.28
C GLN A 117 -13.59 -10.21 0.24
N VAL A 118 -13.47 -10.86 1.41
CA VAL A 118 -13.46 -12.32 1.52
C VAL A 118 -14.78 -12.90 1.00
N GLN A 119 -15.91 -12.36 1.43
CA GLN A 119 -17.23 -12.82 0.97
C GLN A 119 -17.41 -12.66 -0.55
N ALA A 120 -16.95 -11.55 -1.12
CA ALA A 120 -17.09 -11.25 -2.54
C ALA A 120 -16.17 -12.09 -3.44
N HIS A 121 -14.96 -12.44 -2.99
CA HIS A 121 -13.92 -12.98 -3.87
C HIS A 121 -13.42 -14.38 -3.52
N LEU A 122 -13.59 -14.83 -2.28
CA LEU A 122 -13.14 -16.17 -1.85
C LEU A 122 -14.29 -17.17 -1.76
N THR A 123 -15.50 -16.76 -2.18
CA THR A 123 -16.74 -17.55 -2.26
C THR A 123 -17.27 -18.02 -0.90
N ASN A 124 -18.46 -18.61 -0.92
CA ASN A 124 -19.14 -19.20 0.23
C ASN A 124 -18.44 -20.46 0.81
N ARG A 125 -17.43 -21.01 0.12
CA ARG A 125 -16.66 -22.18 0.59
C ARG A 125 -15.42 -21.80 1.43
N TRP A 126 -15.14 -20.50 1.60
CA TRP A 126 -13.99 -20.06 2.36
C TRP A 126 -14.14 -20.39 3.86
N ARG A 127 -13.30 -21.30 4.37
CA ARG A 127 -13.34 -21.77 5.77
C ARG A 127 -12.08 -21.49 6.59
N TRP A 128 -11.05 -20.91 5.97
CA TRP A 128 -9.72 -20.77 6.57
C TRP A 128 -9.57 -19.53 7.46
N GLY A 129 -10.68 -18.83 7.75
CA GLY A 129 -10.68 -17.62 8.56
C GLY A 129 -10.32 -16.35 7.79
N LEU A 130 -10.54 -15.19 8.42
CA LEU A 130 -10.37 -13.87 7.78
C LEU A 130 -8.91 -13.54 7.51
N LEU A 131 -7.99 -13.93 8.40
CA LEU A 131 -6.57 -13.63 8.26
C LEU A 131 -5.92 -14.38 7.09
N ALA A 132 -6.25 -15.67 6.91
CA ALA A 132 -5.87 -16.39 5.69
C ALA A 132 -6.53 -15.77 4.44
N GLY A 133 -7.75 -15.24 4.59
CA GLY A 133 -8.45 -14.53 3.52
C GLY A 133 -7.71 -13.27 3.08
N PHE A 134 -7.11 -12.53 4.03
CA PHE A 134 -6.24 -11.39 3.74
C PHE A 134 -5.08 -11.79 2.82
N ASP A 135 -4.39 -12.90 3.12
CA ASP A 135 -3.25 -13.36 2.32
C ASP A 135 -3.67 -13.87 0.94
N ALA A 136 -4.81 -14.56 0.86
CA ALA A 136 -5.35 -15.03 -0.40
C ALA A 136 -5.71 -13.85 -1.32
N LEU A 137 -6.39 -12.82 -0.79
CA LEU A 137 -6.70 -11.59 -1.52
C LEU A 137 -5.44 -10.85 -1.97
N LEU A 138 -4.42 -10.77 -1.10
CA LEU A 138 -3.15 -10.15 -1.44
C LEU A 138 -2.45 -10.88 -2.60
N ARG A 139 -2.41 -12.21 -2.57
CA ARG A 139 -1.87 -13.04 -3.67
C ARG A 139 -2.63 -12.87 -4.98
N GLN A 140 -3.92 -12.54 -4.93
CA GLN A 140 -4.73 -12.19 -6.10
C GLN A 140 -4.54 -10.74 -6.58
N GLY A 141 -3.61 -9.98 -5.99
CA GLY A 141 -3.37 -8.58 -6.33
C GLY A 141 -4.46 -7.63 -5.84
N ARG A 142 -5.34 -8.07 -4.93
CA ARG A 142 -6.40 -7.25 -4.34
C ARG A 142 -5.91 -6.55 -3.08
N VAL A 143 -6.52 -5.41 -2.75
CA VAL A 143 -6.28 -4.70 -1.49
C VAL A 143 -7.31 -5.21 -0.46
N PRO A 144 -6.93 -6.05 0.52
CA PRO A 144 -7.90 -6.77 1.36
C PRO A 144 -8.76 -5.88 2.25
N VAL A 145 -8.32 -4.64 2.51
CA VAL A 145 -9.01 -3.68 3.38
C VAL A 145 -9.64 -2.52 2.61
N ALA A 146 -9.60 -2.55 1.28
CA ALA A 146 -10.31 -1.58 0.44
C ALA A 146 -11.80 -1.93 0.32
N ARG A 147 -12.61 -0.96 -0.10
CA ARG A 147 -14.01 -1.22 -0.45
C ARG A 147 -14.06 -2.21 -1.61
N VAL A 148 -15.10 -3.06 -1.62
CA VAL A 148 -15.37 -3.94 -2.75
C VAL A 148 -15.73 -3.06 -3.95
N SER A 149 -15.07 -3.29 -5.07
CA SER A 149 -15.25 -2.58 -6.34
C SER A 149 -15.53 -3.60 -7.44
#